data_AF-A0A820M5G2-F1
#
_entry.id   AF-A0A820M5G2-F1
#
_cell.length_a   1.000
_cell.length_b   1.000
_cell.length_c   1.000
_cell.angle_alpha   90.00
_cell.angle_beta   90.00
_cell.angle_gamma   90.00
#
_symmetry.space_group_name_H-M   'P 1'
#
loop_
_entity.id
_entity.type
_entity.pdbx_description
1 polymer ?
#
loop_
_entity_poly.entity_id
_entity_poly.type
_entity_poly.pdbx_seq_one_letter_code
_entity_poly.pdbx_strand_id
1 'polypeptide(L)'
;MVLKLPPLEFTEALTDSPEFREKLRQHENELENTSNAIKTLIKKLNEVMVANKTLSKASRSVAETLKSFKFFVVGSKQTDEERDIESSLSYMGEVLHRIEEARDALSASSETYLKKLDEFRKTTIGKAKNKKKEFDKTTQRYCALIENN
;
A
#
# COMPACT_ATOMS: atom_id res chain seq x y z
N MET A 1 -17.41 7.05 -12.32
CA MET A 1 -18.19 8.13 -11.69
C MET A 1 -17.21 9.01 -10.90
N VAL A 2 -17.12 10.30 -11.18
CA VAL A 2 -16.22 11.21 -10.44
C VAL A 2 -16.96 11.66 -9.18
N LEU A 3 -16.45 11.30 -8.00
CA LEU A 3 -16.95 11.86 -6.74
C LEU A 3 -16.51 13.32 -6.68
N LYS A 4 -17.46 14.25 -6.70
CA LYS A 4 -17.19 15.70 -6.65
C LYS A 4 -17.91 16.31 -5.46
N LEU A 5 -17.17 17.05 -4.66
CA LEU A 5 -17.71 17.94 -3.64
C LEU A 5 -17.89 19.34 -4.23
N PRO A 6 -18.87 20.12 -3.76
CA PRO A 6 -19.04 21.51 -4.17
C PRO A 6 -17.81 22.34 -3.76
N PRO A 7 -17.42 23.38 -4.52
CA PRO A 7 -16.31 24.24 -4.14
C PRO A 7 -16.61 25.00 -2.85
N LEU A 8 -15.55 25.34 -2.12
CA LEU A 8 -15.60 26.22 -0.96
C LEU A 8 -15.09 27.60 -1.38
N GLU A 9 -15.95 28.61 -1.37
CA GLU A 9 -15.59 29.98 -1.74
C GLU A 9 -15.14 30.79 -0.53
N PHE A 10 -14.06 31.57 -0.67
CA PHE A 10 -13.55 32.40 0.43
C PHE A 10 -14.54 33.50 0.86
N THR A 11 -15.37 33.98 -0.06
CA THR A 11 -16.41 34.97 0.23
C THR A 11 -17.51 34.40 1.13
N GLU A 12 -17.89 33.14 0.92
CA GLU A 12 -18.88 32.45 1.76
C GLU A 12 -18.35 32.21 3.18
N ALA A 13 -17.03 32.01 3.32
CA ALA A 13 -16.39 31.87 4.62
C ALA A 13 -16.50 33.13 5.50
N LEU A 14 -16.64 34.32 4.90
CA LEU A 14 -16.86 35.57 5.65
C LEU A 14 -18.26 35.64 6.25
N THR A 15 -19.26 35.11 5.53
CA THR A 15 -20.65 35.09 5.99
C THR A 15 -20.93 33.97 6.99
N ASP A 16 -20.08 32.95 7.00
CA ASP A 16 -20.17 31.76 7.86
C ASP A 16 -21.57 31.13 7.93
N SER A 17 -22.24 31.05 6.77
CA SER A 17 -23.61 30.58 6.69
C SER A 17 -23.76 29.10 7.06
N PRO A 18 -24.94 28.65 7.54
CA PRO A 18 -25.21 27.25 7.79
C PRO A 18 -24.94 26.35 6.57
N GLU A 19 -25.26 26.83 5.37
CA GLU A 19 -25.01 26.14 4.10
C GLU A 19 -23.51 25.99 3.81
N PHE A 20 -22.72 27.04 4.06
CA PHE A 20 -21.26 26.97 3.93
C PHE A 20 -20.65 25.98 4.92
N ARG A 21 -21.11 26.02 6.19
CA ARG A 21 -20.68 25.07 7.23
C ARG A 21 -21.01 23.63 6.87
N GLU A 22 -22.16 23.37 6.25
CA GLU A 22 -22.50 22.03 5.76
C GLU A 22 -21.58 21.57 4.63
N LYS A 23 -21.32 22.42 3.63
CA LYS A 23 -20.33 22.11 2.59
C LYS A 23 -18.97 21.81 3.19
N LEU A 24 -18.49 22.64 4.12
CA LEU A 24 -17.21 22.44 4.80
C LEU A 24 -17.17 21.08 5.53
N ARG A 25 -18.23 20.71 6.27
CA ARG A 25 -18.34 19.40 6.94
C ARG A 25 -18.22 18.23 5.96
N GLN A 26 -18.78 18.34 4.76
CA GLN A 26 -18.67 17.29 3.74
C GLN A 26 -17.21 17.08 3.30
N HIS A 27 -16.46 18.17 3.08
CA HIS A 27 -15.02 18.10 2.79
C HIS A 27 -14.22 17.50 3.93
N GLU A 28 -14.52 17.88 5.17
CA GLU A 28 -13.84 17.34 6.35
C GLU A 28 -14.12 15.84 6.55
N ASN A 29 -15.35 15.40 6.29
CA ASN A 29 -15.71 14.00 6.35
C ASN A 29 -15.00 13.19 5.26
N GLU A 30 -14.96 13.71 4.04
CA GLU A 30 -14.25 13.06 2.94
C GLU A 30 -12.74 12.96 3.20
N LEU A 31 -12.16 13.98 3.84
CA LEU A 31 -10.76 13.96 4.28
C LEU A 31 -10.50 12.83 5.29
N GLU A 32 -11.41 12.61 6.24
CA GLU A 32 -11.31 11.52 7.22
C GLU A 32 -11.48 10.15 6.54
N ASN A 33 -12.48 10.01 5.68
CA ASN A 33 -12.74 8.80 4.91
C ASN A 33 -11.54 8.42 4.04
N THR A 34 -10.98 9.38 3.31
CA THR A 34 -9.78 9.18 2.49
C THR A 34 -8.59 8.77 3.36
N SER A 35 -8.35 9.40 4.51
CA SER A 35 -7.28 9.00 5.44
C SER A 35 -7.43 7.55 5.91
N ASN A 36 -8.65 7.13 6.23
CA ASN A 36 -8.93 5.78 6.70
C ASN A 36 -8.86 4.73 5.58
N ALA A 37 -9.31 5.09 4.37
CA ALA A 37 -9.16 4.27 3.18
C ALA A 37 -7.67 4.03 2.86
N ILE A 38 -6.84 5.08 2.87
CA ILE A 38 -5.39 4.95 2.65
C ILE A 38 -4.74 4.08 3.73
N LYS A 39 -5.09 4.27 5.01
CA LYS A 39 -4.58 3.44 6.11
C LYS A 39 -4.90 1.95 5.89
N THR A 40 -6.13 1.67 5.48
CA THR A 40 -6.61 0.31 5.24
C THR A 40 -5.90 -0.31 4.03
N LEU A 41 -5.74 0.45 2.95
CA LEU A 41 -5.02 0.02 1.75
C LEU A 41 -3.56 -0.33 2.08
N ILE A 42 -2.86 0.54 2.82
CA ILE A 42 -1.50 0.29 3.29
C ILE A 42 -1.42 -1.01 4.11
N LYS A 43 -2.37 -1.24 5.01
CA LYS A 43 -2.42 -2.47 5.81
C LYS A 43 -2.53 -3.72 4.91
N LYS A 44 -3.52 -3.73 3.99
CA LYS A 44 -3.75 -4.85 3.08
C LYS A 44 -2.56 -5.12 2.16
N LEU A 45 -1.94 -4.08 1.63
CA LEU A 45 -0.74 -4.22 0.80
C LEU A 45 0.44 -4.79 1.59
N ASN A 46 0.64 -4.37 2.85
CA ASN A 46 1.65 -4.98 3.70
C ASN A 46 1.40 -6.47 3.96
N GLU A 47 0.15 -6.89 4.14
CA GLU A 47 -0.21 -8.31 4.27
C GLU A 47 0.19 -9.11 3.02
N VAL A 48 -0.10 -8.59 1.83
CA VAL A 48 0.34 -9.19 0.55
C VAL A 48 1.86 -9.26 0.45
N MET A 49 2.57 -8.21 0.87
CA MET A 49 4.03 -8.16 0.85
C MET A 49 4.65 -9.22 1.76
N VAL A 50 4.07 -9.45 2.94
CA VAL A 50 4.50 -10.52 3.84
C VAL A 50 4.25 -11.90 3.22
N ALA A 51 3.08 -12.12 2.64
CA ALA A 51 2.76 -13.38 1.95
C ALA A 51 3.71 -13.65 0.78
N ASN A 52 4.03 -12.62 -0.01
CA ASN A 52 5.01 -12.70 -1.10
C ASN A 52 6.39 -13.12 -0.58
N LYS A 53 6.87 -12.56 0.53
CA LYS A 53 8.17 -12.95 1.12
C LYS A 53 8.19 -14.44 1.52
N THR A 54 7.10 -14.97 2.06
CA THR A 54 6.98 -16.39 2.39
C THR A 54 6.99 -17.25 1.12
N LEU A 55 6.20 -16.88 0.11
CA LEU A 55 6.14 -17.60 -1.15
C LEU A 55 7.51 -17.60 -1.85
N SER A 56 8.20 -16.45 -1.90
CA SER A 56 9.54 -16.37 -2.51
C SER A 56 10.56 -17.28 -1.84
N LYS A 57 10.54 -17.40 -0.51
CA LYS A 57 11.42 -18.33 0.21
C LYS A 57 11.12 -19.78 -0.17
N ALA A 58 9.85 -20.16 -0.22
CA ALA A 58 9.44 -21.51 -0.61
C ALA A 58 9.82 -21.81 -2.07
N SER A 59 9.52 -20.90 -3.00
CA SER A 59 9.91 -21.02 -4.42
C SER A 59 11.41 -21.17 -4.61
N ARG A 60 12.22 -20.38 -3.90
CA ARG A 60 13.69 -20.48 -3.94
C ARG A 60 14.19 -21.82 -3.40
N SER A 61 13.59 -22.31 -2.31
CA SER A 61 13.93 -23.64 -1.78
C SER A 61 13.66 -24.74 -2.82
N VAL A 62 12.51 -24.68 -3.49
CA VAL A 62 12.18 -25.63 -4.57
C VAL A 62 13.15 -25.50 -5.73
N ALA A 63 13.49 -24.27 -6.14
CA ALA A 63 14.44 -24.02 -7.22
C ALA A 63 15.81 -24.65 -6.92
N GLU A 64 16.32 -24.52 -5.69
CA GLU A 64 17.59 -25.13 -5.29
C GLU A 64 17.50 -26.67 -5.22
N THR A 65 16.39 -27.23 -4.74
CA THR A 65 16.17 -28.69 -4.80
C THR A 65 16.15 -29.21 -6.24
N LEU A 66 15.51 -28.50 -7.16
CA LEU A 66 15.46 -28.88 -8.57
C LEU A 66 16.85 -28.82 -9.23
N LYS A 67 17.61 -27.76 -8.98
CA LYS A 67 18.98 -27.58 -9.51
C LYS A 67 19.97 -28.60 -8.96
N SER A 68 19.79 -29.02 -7.71
CA SER A 68 20.68 -29.98 -7.06
C SER A 68 20.27 -31.44 -7.26
N PHE A 69 19.10 -31.70 -7.86
CA PHE A 69 18.64 -33.05 -8.11
C PHE A 69 19.60 -33.81 -9.03
N LYS A 70 19.98 -35.01 -8.60
CA LYS A 70 20.83 -35.96 -9.32
C LYS A 70 20.32 -37.38 -9.10
N PHE A 71 20.31 -38.19 -10.14
CA PHE A 71 20.04 -39.61 -10.03
C PHE A 71 21.21 -40.35 -9.37
N PHE A 72 20.88 -41.41 -8.65
CA PHE A 72 21.88 -42.40 -8.27
C PHE A 72 22.16 -43.30 -9.47
N VAL A 73 23.36 -43.20 -10.01
CA VAL A 73 23.79 -43.99 -11.16
C VAL A 73 23.99 -45.45 -10.73
N VAL A 74 23.30 -46.39 -11.38
CA VAL A 74 23.47 -47.83 -11.16
C VAL A 74 24.44 -48.39 -12.20
N GLY A 75 25.53 -49.03 -11.76
CA GLY A 75 26.57 -49.56 -12.65
C GLY A 75 27.64 -48.52 -12.97
N SER A 76 28.08 -48.44 -14.23
CA SER A 76 29.26 -47.63 -14.62
C SER A 76 28.95 -46.37 -15.44
N LYS A 77 27.70 -46.18 -15.89
CA LYS A 77 27.32 -45.02 -16.73
C LYS A 77 25.90 -44.56 -16.42
N GLN A 78 25.73 -43.24 -16.35
CA GLN A 78 24.43 -42.57 -16.33
C GLN A 78 23.75 -42.71 -17.70
N THR A 79 22.44 -42.96 -17.73
CA THR A 79 21.68 -43.08 -18.97
C THR A 79 21.39 -41.71 -19.60
N ASP A 80 21.02 -41.70 -20.88
CA ASP A 80 20.65 -40.46 -21.59
C ASP A 80 19.36 -39.85 -21.01
N GLU A 81 18.42 -40.70 -20.58
CA GLU A 81 17.16 -40.31 -19.95
C GLU A 81 17.39 -39.66 -18.57
N GLU A 82 18.29 -40.24 -17.76
CA GLU A 82 18.68 -39.66 -16.46
C GLU A 82 19.30 -38.27 -16.65
N ARG A 83 20.16 -38.11 -17.66
CA ARG A 83 20.77 -36.81 -18.00
C ARG A 83 19.74 -35.80 -18.48
N ASP A 84 18.80 -36.22 -19.31
CA ASP A 84 17.74 -35.35 -19.83
C ASP A 84 16.80 -34.84 -18.73
N ILE A 85 16.40 -35.73 -17.82
CA ILE A 85 15.56 -35.36 -16.67
C ILE A 85 16.32 -34.42 -15.72
N GLU A 86 17.58 -34.70 -15.37
CA GLU A 86 18.38 -33.80 -14.54
C GLU A 86 18.54 -32.41 -15.16
N SER A 87 18.80 -32.35 -16.47
CA SER A 87 18.92 -31.09 -17.21
C SER A 87 17.60 -30.30 -17.19
N SER A 88 16.49 -31.00 -17.42
CA SER A 88 15.14 -30.41 -17.40
C SER A 88 14.78 -29.84 -16.02
N LEU A 89 15.07 -30.58 -14.94
CA LEU A 89 14.84 -30.12 -13.58
C LEU A 89 15.71 -28.92 -13.24
N SER A 90 16.99 -28.93 -13.62
CA SER A 90 17.89 -27.79 -13.44
C SER A 90 17.36 -26.54 -14.15
N TYR A 91 16.90 -26.69 -15.39
CA TYR A 91 16.29 -25.59 -16.16
C TYR A 91 15.02 -25.05 -15.48
N MET A 92 14.14 -25.91 -14.98
CA MET A 92 12.96 -25.48 -14.21
C MET A 92 13.35 -24.67 -12.98
N GLY A 93 14.40 -25.09 -12.26
CA GLY A 93 14.93 -24.34 -11.12
C GLY A 93 15.47 -22.96 -11.50
N GLU A 94 16.15 -22.83 -12.65
CA GLU A 94 16.58 -21.52 -13.16
C GLU A 94 15.41 -20.61 -13.50
N VAL A 95 14.36 -21.12 -14.13
CA VAL A 95 13.14 -20.35 -14.44
C VAL A 95 12.47 -19.85 -13.16
N LEU A 96 12.35 -20.70 -12.13
CA LEU A 96 11.84 -20.29 -10.83
C LEU A 96 12.69 -19.18 -10.20
N HIS A 97 14.01 -19.26 -10.30
CA HIS A 97 14.89 -18.21 -9.78
C HIS A 97 14.61 -16.85 -10.41
N ARG A 98 14.47 -16.80 -11.74
CA ARG A 98 14.16 -15.57 -12.48
C ARG A 98 12.79 -15.00 -12.11
N ILE A 99 11.79 -15.86 -11.88
CA ILE A 99 10.47 -15.45 -11.39
C ILE A 99 10.60 -14.74 -10.03
N GLU A 100 11.43 -15.28 -9.14
CA GLU A 100 11.59 -14.70 -7.81
C GLU A 100 12.43 -13.41 -7.81
N GLU A 101 13.39 -13.25 -8.73
CA GLU A 101 14.06 -11.96 -8.97
C GLU A 101 13.05 -10.87 -9.40
N ALA A 102 12.13 -11.21 -10.30
CA ALA A 102 11.06 -10.29 -10.71
C ALA A 102 10.12 -9.95 -9.54
N ARG A 103 9.83 -10.93 -8.66
CA ARG A 103 9.00 -10.70 -7.46
C ARG A 103 9.69 -9.79 -6.44
N ASP A 104 10.99 -9.91 -6.26
CA ASP A 104 11.77 -9.03 -5.40
C ASP A 104 11.75 -7.57 -5.92
N ALA A 105 11.90 -7.38 -7.24
CA ALA A 105 11.81 -6.05 -7.86
C ALA A 105 10.42 -5.41 -7.68
N LEU A 106 9.35 -6.18 -7.85
CA LEU A 106 7.98 -5.73 -7.57
C LEU A 106 7.81 -5.37 -6.08
N SER A 107 8.40 -6.16 -5.19
CA SER A 107 8.34 -5.94 -3.74
C SER A 107 9.04 -4.63 -3.36
N ALA A 108 10.26 -4.38 -3.84
CA ALA A 108 11.00 -3.15 -3.58
C ALA A 108 10.24 -1.90 -4.09
N SER A 109 9.62 -2.01 -5.27
CA SER A 109 8.79 -0.93 -5.82
C SER A 109 7.57 -0.66 -4.93
N SER A 110 6.91 -1.72 -4.46
CA SER A 110 5.73 -1.64 -3.59
C SER A 110 6.03 -0.92 -2.26
N GLU A 111 7.19 -1.20 -1.64
CA GLU A 111 7.62 -0.52 -0.41
C GLU A 111 7.77 1.00 -0.62
N THR A 112 8.26 1.42 -1.78
CA THR A 112 8.36 2.85 -2.15
C THR A 112 6.98 3.51 -2.27
N TYR A 113 6.02 2.86 -2.92
CA TYR A 113 4.65 3.38 -3.04
C TYR A 113 3.94 3.47 -1.70
N LEU A 114 4.12 2.46 -0.84
CA LEU A 114 3.55 2.46 0.52
C LEU A 114 4.06 3.63 1.35
N LYS A 115 5.36 3.92 1.27
CA LYS A 115 5.94 5.09 1.96
C LYS A 115 5.33 6.40 1.47
N LYS A 116 5.21 6.59 0.16
CA LYS A 116 4.59 7.79 -0.43
C LYS A 116 3.14 7.97 0.00
N LEU A 117 2.36 6.89 0.04
CA LEU A 117 0.96 6.93 0.50
C LEU A 117 0.84 7.26 1.98
N ASP A 118 1.68 6.66 2.83
CA ASP A 118 1.68 6.93 4.27
C ASP A 118 2.11 8.36 4.57
N GLU A 119 3.13 8.87 3.86
CA GLU A 119 3.58 10.25 3.98
C GLU A 119 2.50 11.24 3.53
N PHE A 120 1.83 10.99 2.40
CA PHE A 120 0.70 11.83 1.97
C PHE A 120 -0.42 11.85 3.02
N ARG A 121 -0.76 10.68 3.58
CA ARG A 121 -1.77 10.56 4.63
C ARG A 121 -1.38 11.31 5.90
N LYS A 122 -0.14 11.15 6.38
CA LYS A 122 0.31 11.76 7.64
C LYS A 122 0.57 13.25 7.50
N THR A 123 1.15 13.67 6.38
CA THR A 123 1.60 15.04 6.17
C THR A 123 0.50 15.88 5.54
N THR A 124 0.02 15.54 4.35
CA THR A 124 -0.94 16.37 3.62
C THR A 124 -2.31 16.35 4.30
N ILE A 125 -2.87 15.16 4.52
CA ILE A 125 -4.17 15.03 5.18
C ILE A 125 -4.04 15.42 6.67
N GLY A 126 -2.98 15.00 7.35
CA GLY A 126 -2.75 15.36 8.75
C GLY A 126 -2.66 16.87 8.99
N LYS A 127 -1.99 17.64 8.11
CA LYS A 127 -1.96 19.11 8.20
C LYS A 127 -3.36 19.71 8.09
N ALA A 128 -4.17 19.27 7.13
CA ALA A 128 -5.55 19.76 6.99
C ALA A 128 -6.41 19.43 8.22
N LYS A 129 -6.29 18.22 8.77
CA LYS A 129 -6.97 17.83 10.02
C LYS A 129 -6.53 18.67 11.23
N ASN A 130 -5.26 19.07 11.30
CA ASN A 130 -4.78 19.94 12.37
C ASN A 130 -5.33 21.37 12.23
N LYS A 131 -5.35 21.93 11.02
CA LYS A 131 -5.98 23.24 10.75
C LYS A 131 -7.46 23.25 11.13
N LYS A 132 -8.19 22.17 10.83
CA LYS A 132 -9.58 22.00 11.30
C LYS A 132 -9.67 22.13 12.82
N LYS A 133 -8.83 21.41 13.58
CA LYS A 133 -8.85 21.48 15.06
C LYS A 133 -8.57 22.89 15.58
N GLU A 134 -7.68 23.63 14.94
CA GLU A 134 -7.38 25.03 15.30
C GLU A 134 -8.57 25.95 14.99
N PHE A 135 -9.23 25.72 13.86
CA PHE A 135 -10.44 26.43 13.46
C PHE A 135 -11.61 26.15 14.41
N ASP A 136 -11.84 24.90 14.80
CA ASP A 136 -12.88 24.50 15.75
C ASP A 136 -12.66 25.18 17.11
N LYS A 137 -11.42 25.22 17.62
CA LYS A 137 -11.08 25.92 18.87
C LYS A 137 -11.34 27.41 18.79
N THR A 138 -10.99 28.04 17.66
CA THR A 138 -11.23 29.47 17.44
C THR A 138 -12.73 29.76 17.37
N THR A 139 -13.49 28.93 16.66
CA THR A 139 -14.96 29.02 16.58
C THR A 139 -15.59 28.91 17.97
N GLN A 140 -15.20 27.92 18.77
CA GLN A 140 -15.73 27.74 20.14
C GLN A 140 -15.48 28.97 21.03
N ARG A 141 -14.26 29.54 20.99
CA ARG A 141 -13.94 30.75 21.75
C ARG A 141 -14.78 31.95 21.30
N TYR A 142 -14.96 32.11 19.99
CA TYR A 142 -15.75 33.19 19.44
C TYR A 142 -17.23 33.09 19.84
N CYS A 143 -17.85 31.91 19.72
CA CYS A 143 -19.23 31.70 20.16
C CYS A 143 -19.40 31.98 21.66
N ALA A 144 -18.49 31.48 22.50
CA ALA A 144 -18.53 31.74 23.94
C ALA A 144 -18.40 33.24 24.29
N LEU A 145 -17.62 34.01 23.52
CA LEU A 145 -17.53 35.47 23.72
C LEU A 145 -18.83 36.19 23.38
N ILE A 146 -19.57 35.73 22.37
CA ILE A 146 -20.87 36.30 22.00
C ILE A 146 -21.94 35.94 23.02
N GLU A 147 -21.97 34.70 23.49
CA GLU A 147 -22.97 34.23 24.48
C GLU A 147 -22.82 34.89 25.85
N ASN A 148 -21.62 35.38 26.18
CA ASN A 148 -21.31 36.03 27.46
C ASN A 148 -21.34 37.58 27.40
N ASN A 149 -21.69 38.17 26.25
CA ASN A 149 -21.94 39.61 26.06
C ASN A 149 -23.44 39.89 25.95
#